data_AF-A0A969TDG6-F1
#
_entry.id   AF-A0A969TDG6-F1
#
_cell.length_a   1.000
_cell.length_b   1.000
_cell.length_c   1.000
_cell.angle_alpha   90.00
_cell.angle_beta   90.00
_cell.angle_gamma   90.00
#
_symmetry.space_group_name_H-M   'P 1'
#
loop_
_entity.id
_entity.type
_entity.pdbx_description
1 polymer ?
#
loop_
_entity_poly.entity_id
_entity_poly.type
_entity_poly.pdbx_seq_one_letter_code
_entity_poly.pdbx_strand_id
1 'polypeptide(L)'
;MKWCDRLSLILGQQQIPDNNRQLEINNGPDGQKYYIAKSDENSLTVTPWCFTEYKVKFYVETSHLSQVVFKDNTEIIEALKNAPRKYQEWIFEKK
;
A
#
# COMPACT_ATOMS: atom_id res chain seq x y z
N MET A 1 -4.65 2.63 -16.33
CA MET A 1 -3.62 1.87 -15.58
C MET A 1 -2.86 2.69 -14.54
N LYS A 2 -2.52 3.99 -14.78
CA LYS A 2 -1.70 4.80 -13.85
C LYS A 2 -2.25 4.93 -12.42
N TRP A 3 -3.56 4.88 -12.25
CA TRP A 3 -4.20 4.95 -10.93
C TRP A 3 -3.82 3.77 -10.03
N CYS A 4 -3.98 2.53 -10.50
CA CYS A 4 -3.69 1.34 -9.70
C CYS A 4 -2.21 1.25 -9.34
N ASP A 5 -1.34 1.58 -10.30
CA ASP A 5 0.12 1.62 -10.12
C ASP A 5 0.53 2.66 -9.06
N ARG A 6 -0.03 3.87 -9.13
CA ARG A 6 0.27 4.91 -8.14
C ARG A 6 -0.27 4.55 -6.75
N LEU A 7 -1.46 3.96 -6.65
CA LEU A 7 -2.01 3.51 -5.37
C LEU A 7 -1.14 2.40 -4.75
N SER A 8 -0.74 1.39 -5.53
CA SER A 8 0.09 0.30 -5.01
C SER A 8 1.47 0.79 -4.56
N LEU A 9 2.06 1.76 -5.24
CA LEU A 9 3.31 2.40 -4.82
C LEU A 9 3.16 3.17 -3.52
N ILE A 10 2.09 3.96 -3.36
CA ILE A 10 1.82 4.70 -2.12
C ILE A 10 1.73 3.73 -0.93
N LEU A 11 1.01 2.62 -1.11
CA LEU A 11 0.85 1.59 -0.07
C LEU A 11 2.17 0.88 0.23
N GLY A 12 2.85 0.37 -0.79
CA GLY A 12 4.10 -0.38 -0.64
C GLY A 12 5.25 0.45 -0.09
N GLN A 13 5.28 1.76 -0.38
CA GLN A 13 6.29 2.69 0.13
C GLN A 13 5.86 3.40 1.43
N GLN A 14 4.71 3.03 2.00
CA GLN A 14 4.21 3.58 3.26
C GLN A 14 4.07 5.12 3.24
N GLN A 15 3.64 5.69 2.11
CA GLN A 15 3.57 7.14 1.90
C GLN A 15 2.24 7.78 2.32
N ILE A 16 1.40 7.05 3.05
CA ILE A 16 0.12 7.57 3.53
C ILE A 16 0.40 8.67 4.55
N PRO A 17 -0.06 9.91 4.32
CA PRO A 17 0.21 11.01 5.24
C PRO A 17 -0.67 10.92 6.50
N ASP A 18 -0.13 11.39 7.62
CA ASP A 18 -0.85 11.52 8.89
C ASP A 18 -1.77 12.76 8.92
N ASN A 19 -2.49 12.93 10.04
CA ASN A 19 -3.33 14.10 10.34
C ASN A 19 -4.43 14.34 9.30
N ASN A 20 -5.06 13.27 8.81
CA ASN A 20 -6.15 13.29 7.82
C ASN A 20 -5.81 14.07 6.53
N ARG A 21 -4.52 14.20 6.20
CA ARG A 21 -4.10 14.81 4.94
C ARG A 21 -4.42 13.88 3.78
N GLN A 22 -4.78 14.48 2.65
CA GLN A 22 -5.03 13.74 1.41
C GLN A 22 -3.78 13.73 0.55
N LEU A 23 -3.51 12.59 -0.08
CA LEU A 23 -2.50 12.43 -1.11
C LEU A 23 -3.19 12.09 -2.43
N GLU A 24 -2.86 12.83 -3.50
CA GLU A 24 -3.37 12.53 -4.83
C GLU A 24 -2.82 11.18 -5.31
N ILE A 25 -3.73 10.30 -5.74
CA ILE A 25 -3.40 9.05 -6.41
C ILE A 25 -3.14 9.38 -7.89
N ASN A 26 -4.20 9.54 -8.68
CA ASN A 26 -4.16 9.96 -10.08
C ASN A 26 -5.59 10.20 -10.57
N ASN A 27 -5.74 10.52 -11.86
CA ASN A 27 -7.01 10.36 -12.55
C ASN A 27 -7.39 8.87 -12.64
N GLY A 28 -8.61 8.55 -12.25
CA GLY A 28 -9.22 7.24 -12.39
C GLY A 28 -9.60 6.93 -13.84
N PRO A 29 -10.14 5.71 -14.10
CA PRO A 29 -10.62 5.33 -15.43
C PRO A 29 -11.82 6.16 -15.91
N ASP A 30 -12.51 6.83 -14.99
CA ASP A 30 -13.60 7.78 -15.22
C ASP A 30 -13.10 9.22 -15.53
N GLY A 31 -11.79 9.44 -15.53
CA GLY A 31 -11.17 10.75 -15.76
C GLY A 31 -11.20 11.68 -14.53
N GLN A 32 -11.77 11.26 -13.40
CA GLN A 32 -11.83 12.07 -12.19
C GLN A 32 -10.58 11.87 -11.33
N LYS A 33 -10.22 12.89 -10.54
CA LYS A 33 -9.10 12.80 -9.60
C LYS A 33 -9.49 11.99 -8.37
N TYR A 34 -8.57 11.13 -7.94
CA TYR A 34 -8.71 10.36 -6.72
C TYR A 34 -7.63 10.70 -5.70
N TYR A 35 -8.03 10.64 -4.44
CA TYR A 35 -7.19 10.89 -3.29
C TYR A 35 -7.26 9.73 -2.32
N ILE A 36 -6.19 9.51 -1.57
CA ILE A 36 -6.13 8.59 -0.43
C ILE A 36 -5.82 9.37 0.84
N ALA A 37 -6.41 8.95 1.96
CA ALA A 37 -6.13 9.47 3.28
C ALA A 37 -6.38 8.39 4.35
N LYS A 38 -5.90 8.63 5.57
CA LYS A 38 -6.40 7.93 6.76
C LYS A 38 -7.85 8.34 7.01
N SER A 39 -8.70 7.36 7.29
CA SER A 39 -10.09 7.57 7.71
C SER A 39 -10.18 7.59 9.25
N ASP A 40 -9.47 6.65 9.88
CA ASP A 40 -9.20 6.59 11.32
C ASP A 40 -7.75 6.10 11.56
N GLU A 41 -7.38 5.73 12.80
CA GLU A 41 -6.03 5.25 13.11
C GLU A 41 -5.65 3.95 12.38
N ASN A 42 -6.64 3.11 12.05
CA ASN A 42 -6.48 1.74 11.54
C ASN A 42 -7.07 1.53 10.14
N SER A 43 -7.72 2.53 9.54
CA SER A 43 -8.36 2.42 8.23
C SER A 43 -8.00 3.58 7.30
N LEU A 44 -8.04 3.27 6.00
CA LEU A 44 -7.80 4.18 4.90
C LEU A 44 -9.11 4.47 4.16
N THR A 45 -9.14 5.53 3.38
CA THR A 45 -10.24 5.80 2.48
C THR A 45 -9.75 6.39 1.17
N VAL A 46 -10.52 6.18 0.11
CA VAL A 46 -10.31 6.82 -1.20
C VAL A 46 -11.48 7.74 -1.53
N THR A 47 -11.18 8.87 -2.14
CA THR A 47 -12.20 9.86 -2.54
C THR A 47 -11.97 10.27 -3.99
N PRO A 48 -12.98 10.08 -4.88
CA PRO A 48 -14.28 9.47 -4.60
C PRO A 48 -14.17 7.97 -4.26
N TRP A 49 -15.18 7.43 -3.58
CA TRP A 49 -15.21 6.00 -3.26
C TRP A 49 -15.49 5.17 -4.51
N CYS A 50 -14.58 4.25 -4.86
CA CYS A 50 -14.67 3.46 -6.10
C CYS A 50 -14.99 1.97 -5.90
N PHE A 51 -15.23 1.52 -4.66
CA PHE A 51 -15.53 0.11 -4.39
C PHE A 51 -17.04 -0.10 -4.21
N THR A 52 -17.52 -1.28 -4.60
CA THR A 52 -18.92 -1.66 -4.43
C THR A 52 -19.25 -1.87 -2.96
N GLU A 53 -18.33 -2.49 -2.22
CA GLU A 53 -18.46 -2.77 -0.80
C GLU A 53 -18.21 -1.51 0.03
N TYR A 54 -18.77 -1.48 1.24
CA TYR A 54 -18.50 -0.43 2.22
C TYR A 54 -17.08 -0.52 2.79
N LYS A 55 -16.55 -1.74 2.89
CA LYS A 55 -15.25 -2.05 3.48
C LYS A 55 -14.53 -3.08 2.63
N VAL A 56 -13.27 -2.80 2.28
CA VAL A 56 -12.43 -3.67 1.46
C VAL A 56 -11.10 -3.86 2.16
N LYS A 57 -10.60 -5.11 2.19
CA LYS A 57 -9.27 -5.43 2.73
C LYS A 57 -8.32 -5.75 1.58
N PHE A 58 -7.21 -5.04 1.51
CA PHE A 58 -6.09 -5.36 0.63
C PHE A 58 -4.94 -5.93 1.44
N TYR A 59 -4.17 -6.82 0.84
CA TYR A 59 -2.95 -7.31 1.43
C TYR A 59 -1.93 -7.65 0.36
N VAL A 60 -0.66 -7.60 0.73
CA VAL A 60 0.45 -8.12 -0.06
C VAL A 60 1.31 -9.01 0.82
N GLU A 61 1.84 -10.08 0.24
CA GLU A 61 2.87 -10.88 0.90
C GLU A 61 4.21 -10.14 0.84
N THR A 62 4.91 -10.11 1.96
CA THR A 62 6.18 -9.41 2.13
C THR A 62 7.18 -10.32 2.84
N SER A 63 8.45 -10.17 2.49
CA SER A 63 9.58 -10.76 3.21
C SER A 63 10.51 -9.63 3.63
N HIS A 64 10.77 -9.52 4.93
CA HIS A 64 11.61 -8.47 5.48
C HIS A 64 12.98 -9.03 5.90
N LEU A 65 14.06 -8.48 5.34
CA LEU A 65 15.42 -8.73 5.78
C LEU A 65 15.89 -7.58 6.69
N SER A 66 16.21 -7.87 7.95
CA SER A 66 16.79 -6.88 8.87
C SER A 66 18.30 -6.69 8.66
N GLN A 67 18.96 -7.61 7.95
CA GLN A 67 20.37 -7.53 7.60
C GLN A 67 20.58 -6.42 6.55
N VAL A 68 21.47 -5.47 6.87
CA VAL A 68 21.76 -4.31 6.02
C VAL A 68 22.93 -4.58 5.05
N VAL A 69 23.89 -5.40 5.47
CA VAL A 69 25.12 -5.68 4.71
C VAL A 69 25.16 -7.15 4.35
N PHE A 70 25.42 -7.43 3.08
CA PHE A 70 25.64 -8.77 2.56
C PHE A 70 27.00 -8.82 1.89
N LYS A 71 27.71 -9.93 2.08
CA LYS A 71 29.02 -10.20 1.52
C LYS A 71 28.97 -10.30 0.00
N ASP A 72 27.95 -10.98 -0.52
CA ASP A 72 27.76 -11.22 -1.94
C ASP A 72 26.29 -11.50 -2.30
N ASN A 73 26.01 -11.64 -3.59
CA ASN A 73 24.67 -11.90 -4.09
C ASN A 73 24.10 -13.25 -3.62
N THR A 74 24.95 -14.24 -3.33
CA THR A 74 24.51 -15.57 -2.89
C THR A 74 23.88 -15.46 -1.51
N GLU A 75 24.51 -14.70 -0.61
CA GLU A 75 23.99 -14.46 0.74
C GLU A 75 22.63 -13.75 0.70
N ILE A 76 22.45 -12.75 -0.17
CA ILE A 76 21.16 -12.06 -0.34
C ILE A 76 20.07 -13.04 -0.78
N ILE A 77 20.36 -13.87 -1.78
CA ILE A 77 19.39 -14.83 -2.32
C ILE A 77 18.99 -15.85 -1.25
N GLU A 78 19.95 -16.36 -0.48
CA GLU A 78 19.69 -17.31 0.60
C GLU A 78 18.90 -16.67 1.73
N ALA A 79 19.25 -15.45 2.13
CA ALA A 79 18.51 -14.67 3.11
C ALA A 79 17.05 -14.47 2.67
N LEU A 80 16.81 -14.06 1.41
CA LEU A 80 15.47 -13.88 0.86
C LEU A 80 14.65 -15.19 0.85
N LYS A 81 15.26 -16.32 0.52
CA LYS A 81 14.60 -17.63 0.52
C LYS A 81 14.15 -18.07 1.92
N ASN A 82 14.98 -17.78 2.92
CA ASN A 82 14.74 -18.18 4.31
C ASN A 82 13.95 -17.12 5.11
N ALA A 83 13.74 -15.93 4.54
CA ALA A 83 13.02 -14.85 5.19
C ALA A 83 11.56 -15.26 5.48
N PRO A 84 11.04 -14.98 6.68
CA PRO A 84 9.66 -15.25 7.01
C PRO A 84 8.73 -14.40 6.13
N ARG A 85 7.73 -15.05 5.54
CA ARG A 85 6.66 -14.40 4.79
C ARG A 85 5.63 -13.84 5.76
N LYS A 86 5.23 -12.59 5.54
CA LYS A 86 4.21 -11.89 6.33
C LYS A 86 3.26 -11.15 5.39
N TYR A 87 2.02 -11.00 5.82
CA TYR A 87 1.07 -10.14 5.12
C TYR A 87 1.17 -8.71 5.66
N GLN A 88 1.37 -7.77 4.75
CA GLN A 88 1.09 -6.36 5.01
C GLN A 88 -0.33 -6.08 4.53
N GLU A 89 -1.16 -5.53 5.43
CA GLU A 89 -2.60 -5.44 5.22
C GLU A 89 -3.07 -3.99 5.37
N TRP A 90 -4.09 -3.64 4.60
CA TRP A 90 -4.77 -2.35 4.68
C TRP A 90 -6.27 -2.56 4.61
N ILE A 91 -7.00 -1.83 5.45
CA ILE A 91 -8.45 -1.79 5.45
C ILE A 91 -8.87 -0.45 4.85
N PHE A 92 -9.71 -0.50 3.82
CA PHE A 92 -10.33 0.66 3.20
C PHE A 92 -11.79 0.70 3.59
N GLU A 93 -12.29 1.87 4.00
CA GLU A 93 -13.68 2.09 4.37
C GLU A 93 -14.27 3.33 3.69
N LYS A 94 -15.54 3.22 3.29
CA LYS A 94 -16.29 4.33 2.73
C LYS A 94 -16.58 5.34 3.84
N LYS A 95 -16.10 6.56 3.64
CA LYS A 95 -16.38 7.68 4.53
C LYS A 95 -17.81 8.20 4.39
#